data_AF-H9G5N8-F1
#
_entry.id   AF-H9G5N8-F1
#
_cell.length_a   1.000
_cell.length_b   1.000
_cell.length_c   1.000
_cell.angle_alpha   90.00
_cell.angle_beta   90.00
_cell.angle_gamma   90.00
#
_symmetry.space_group_name_H-M   'P 1'
#
loop_
_entity.id
_entity.type
_entity.pdbx_description
1 polymer ?
#
loop_
_entity_poly.entity_id
_entity_poly.type
_entity_poly.pdbx_seq_one_letter_code
_entity_poly.pdbx_strand_id
1 'polypeptide(L)'
;MLWLLWPGLALLSASVAQEKPPTPAGPSRFLCTAFPWDPSSKDCPLPPAAVVPGPPEEQLQATLLQLRETLLQQKETIGQQRQAIRELTAKLGGCEGKPWRKAKDGEDAAMGDLPRDPAKVLDQLSRTMQGLKDRMESLEHQLRANVSLAALPSDLREMLQRRLGDLERQLLSKVAELESEKTQLHNETSAHRQKTEAALNALLERVAELERGSSAFKAPDAFKVSLPLRTNYLYGKVKKTLPELYALTVCLWLKSGASPGIGTPFSYAVPGQANEVVLIEWGNNPIELLINDKVAQLPLFISDGKWHHICVTWTTRDGMWEAFQDGEKLGTGDNLAPWHPIKPGGVLILGQEQDTVGGRFDATQAFVGEMSQFNIWDRVLKPEDIMNIANCSANMPGNIIPWVDNNVDVFGGATKWPSETCEERLLDL
;
A
#
# COMPACT_ATOMS: atom_id res chain seq x y z
N MET A 1 10.47 78.04 -16.57
CA MET A 1 10.27 76.57 -16.46
C MET A 1 11.61 75.98 -16.08
N LEU A 2 11.90 75.90 -14.78
CA LEU A 2 13.19 75.45 -14.29
C LEU A 2 13.00 74.26 -13.34
N TRP A 3 13.71 73.17 -13.68
CA TRP A 3 14.54 72.31 -12.83
C TRP A 3 13.95 71.69 -11.57
N LEU A 4 14.32 70.44 -11.31
CA LEU A 4 14.82 69.85 -10.05
C LEU A 4 15.05 68.34 -10.32
N LEU A 5 16.32 67.87 -10.30
CA LEU A 5 16.98 67.12 -9.21
C LEU A 5 16.34 65.73 -8.97
N TRP A 6 17.05 64.59 -8.83
CA TRP A 6 18.27 64.33 -8.06
C TRP A 6 18.82 62.88 -8.31
N PRO A 7 20.03 62.52 -7.83
CA PRO A 7 20.80 61.32 -8.12
C PRO A 7 20.85 60.28 -6.96
N GLY A 8 21.69 59.24 -7.12
CA GLY A 8 21.77 58.04 -6.29
C GLY A 8 22.47 58.11 -4.92
N LEU A 9 22.57 56.93 -4.30
CA LEU A 9 23.31 56.43 -3.10
C LEU A 9 22.41 55.32 -2.50
N ALA A 10 22.82 54.27 -1.78
CA ALA A 10 24.10 53.70 -1.41
C ALA A 10 23.81 52.28 -0.87
N LEU A 11 24.82 51.40 -0.94
CA LEU A 11 24.90 50.16 -0.17
C LEU A 11 24.81 50.42 1.33
N LEU A 12 23.95 49.69 2.02
CA LEU A 12 23.99 49.51 3.48
C LEU A 12 23.58 48.07 3.82
N SER A 13 24.58 47.31 4.24
CA SER A 13 24.50 46.00 4.87
C SER A 13 23.79 46.09 6.23
N ALA A 14 22.72 45.32 6.41
CA ALA A 14 22.13 45.06 7.72
C ALA A 14 22.28 43.57 8.07
N SER A 15 23.11 43.31 9.08
CA SER A 15 23.28 42.01 9.72
C SER A 15 22.00 41.65 10.49
N VAL A 16 21.37 40.54 10.13
CA VAL A 16 20.37 39.89 10.98
C VAL A 16 21.05 38.71 11.65
N ALA A 17 21.22 38.83 12.96
CA ALA A 17 21.63 37.73 13.83
C ALA A 17 20.47 36.73 13.93
N GLN A 18 20.72 35.49 13.53
CA GLN A 18 19.76 34.40 13.64
C GLN A 18 20.31 33.34 14.59
N GLU A 19 19.59 33.14 15.69
CA GLU A 19 19.86 32.12 16.71
C GLU A 19 19.85 30.71 16.09
N LYS A 20 20.81 29.90 16.54
CA LYS A 20 21.13 28.57 16.02
C LYS A 20 20.49 27.49 16.90
N PRO A 21 19.58 26.64 16.39
CA PRO A 21 19.17 25.40 17.05
C PRO A 21 20.22 24.27 16.83
N PRO A 22 20.22 23.23 17.68
CA PRO A 22 21.36 22.31 17.84
C PRO A 22 21.56 21.36 16.64
N THR A 23 22.81 21.13 16.31
CA THR A 23 23.27 20.22 15.23
C THR A 23 23.11 18.74 15.60
N PRO A 24 22.57 17.89 14.71
CA PRO A 24 22.69 16.44 14.81
C PRO A 24 24.10 15.97 14.43
N ALA A 25 24.56 14.89 15.08
CA ALA A 25 25.87 14.28 14.89
C ALA A 25 26.11 13.85 13.43
N GLY A 26 27.29 14.18 12.90
CA GLY A 26 27.71 13.81 11.55
C GLY A 26 28.11 12.33 11.41
N PRO A 27 28.18 11.81 10.17
CA PRO A 27 28.52 10.42 9.89
C PRO A 27 30.01 10.15 10.10
N SER A 28 30.33 9.01 10.71
CA SER A 28 31.70 8.49 10.87
C SER A 28 32.31 8.16 9.52
N ARG A 29 33.35 8.91 9.14
CA ARG A 29 34.11 8.75 7.91
C ARG A 29 35.24 7.74 8.15
N PHE A 30 35.20 6.57 7.51
CA PHE A 30 36.34 5.64 7.51
C PHE A 30 37.36 6.09 6.45
N LEU A 31 38.62 6.26 6.86
CA LEU A 31 39.76 6.53 5.99
C LEU A 31 40.52 5.22 5.75
N CYS A 32 40.52 4.72 4.52
CA CYS A 32 41.42 3.66 4.08
C CYS A 32 42.68 4.28 3.47
N THR A 33 43.84 4.07 4.10
CA THR A 33 45.14 4.33 3.47
C THR A 33 45.70 3.03 2.90
N ALA A 34 45.93 2.98 1.59
CA ALA A 34 46.59 1.85 0.93
C ALA A 34 48.10 1.88 1.18
N PHE A 35 48.70 0.71 1.46
CA PHE A 35 50.15 0.53 1.62
C PHE A 35 50.78 0.03 0.30
N PRO A 36 52.04 0.39 -0.03
CA PRO A 36 52.66 -0.02 -1.28
C PRO A 36 53.14 -1.48 -1.21
N TRP A 37 52.88 -2.23 -2.28
CA TRP A 37 53.34 -3.61 -2.50
C TRP A 37 54.81 -3.62 -2.94
N ASP A 38 55.62 -4.52 -2.36
CA ASP A 38 57.01 -4.84 -2.79
C ASP A 38 57.04 -6.29 -3.32
N PRO A 39 57.54 -6.60 -4.53
CA PRO A 39 57.27 -7.87 -5.21
C PRO A 39 58.17 -9.06 -4.81
N SER A 40 58.88 -9.03 -3.68
CA SER A 40 59.93 -10.04 -3.37
C SER A 40 59.78 -10.87 -2.08
N SER A 41 58.61 -10.93 -1.44
CA SER A 41 58.37 -11.87 -0.32
C SER A 41 57.20 -12.81 -0.58
N LYS A 42 57.41 -14.13 -0.38
CA LYS A 42 56.42 -15.20 -0.54
C LYS A 42 55.76 -15.64 0.78
N ASP A 43 55.79 -14.81 1.81
CA ASP A 43 55.15 -15.08 3.10
C ASP A 43 54.52 -13.80 3.66
N CYS A 44 53.24 -13.86 4.03
CA CYS A 44 52.52 -12.81 4.75
C CYS A 44 53.07 -12.69 6.18
N PRO A 45 53.57 -11.53 6.63
CA PRO A 45 53.92 -11.33 8.04
C PRO A 45 52.64 -11.08 8.84
N LEU A 46 52.26 -12.04 9.67
CA LEU A 46 51.25 -11.85 10.73
C LEU A 46 51.85 -10.99 11.86
N PRO A 47 51.15 -9.95 12.37
CA PRO A 47 51.55 -9.25 13.58
C PRO A 47 51.34 -10.15 14.83
N PRO A 48 52.10 -9.94 15.92
CA PRO A 48 52.00 -10.77 17.11
C PRO A 48 50.62 -10.64 17.75
N ALA A 49 49.98 -11.78 18.02
CA ALA A 49 48.70 -11.87 18.70
C ALA A 49 48.82 -11.26 20.11
N ALA A 50 48.15 -10.12 20.32
CA ALA A 50 47.82 -9.67 21.67
C ALA A 50 46.81 -10.68 22.25
N VAL A 51 47.24 -11.40 23.29
CA VAL A 51 46.37 -12.24 24.11
C VAL A 51 45.38 -11.32 24.83
N VAL A 52 44.18 -11.20 24.28
CA VAL A 52 43.02 -10.67 25.00
C VAL A 52 42.40 -11.86 25.74
N PRO A 53 42.16 -11.79 27.07
CA PRO A 53 41.44 -12.85 27.76
C PRO A 53 40.01 -12.84 27.22
N GLY A 54 39.60 -13.93 26.55
CA GLY A 54 38.20 -14.17 26.24
C GLY A 54 37.39 -14.27 27.55
N PRO A 55 36.08 -13.93 27.53
CA PRO A 55 35.25 -14.08 28.71
C PRO A 55 35.28 -15.55 29.16
N PRO A 56 35.30 -15.81 30.48
CA PRO A 56 35.38 -17.18 30.99
C PRO A 56 34.18 -17.99 30.48
N GLU A 57 34.43 -19.24 30.13
CA GLU A 57 33.48 -20.21 29.58
C GLU A 57 32.14 -20.26 30.37
N GLU A 58 32.19 -19.91 31.67
CA GLU A 58 31.04 -19.73 32.56
C GLU A 58 30.05 -18.63 32.12
N GLN A 59 30.50 -17.50 31.56
CA GLN A 59 29.61 -16.44 31.07
C GLN A 59 28.84 -16.87 29.84
N LEU A 60 29.45 -17.67 28.96
CA LEU A 60 28.77 -18.20 27.78
C LEU A 60 27.70 -19.22 28.18
N GLN A 61 28.01 -20.08 29.16
CA GLN A 61 27.06 -21.04 29.73
C GLN A 61 25.91 -20.35 30.46
N ALA A 62 26.18 -19.29 31.22
CA ALA A 62 25.14 -18.49 31.88
C ALA A 62 24.20 -17.82 30.85
N THR A 63 24.76 -17.28 29.76
CA THR A 63 23.98 -16.65 28.69
C THR A 63 23.10 -17.67 27.96
N LEU A 64 23.61 -18.88 27.72
CA LEU A 64 22.85 -19.98 27.13
C LEU A 64 21.68 -20.45 28.02
N LEU A 65 21.90 -20.53 29.34
CA LEU A 65 20.84 -20.88 30.28
C LEU A 65 19.76 -19.79 30.35
N GLN A 66 20.17 -18.51 30.35
CA GLN A 66 19.24 -17.38 30.34
C GLN A 66 18.39 -17.33 29.05
N LEU A 67 19.00 -17.62 27.90
CA LEU A 67 18.29 -17.75 26.61
C LEU A 67 17.29 -18.91 26.61
N ARG A 68 17.65 -20.04 27.23
CA ARG A 68 16.75 -21.19 27.36
C ARG A 68 15.53 -20.87 28.22
N GLU A 69 15.74 -20.15 29.33
CA GLU A 69 14.65 -19.75 30.22
C GLU A 69 13.71 -18.73 29.56
N THR A 70 14.24 -17.74 28.86
CA THR A 70 13.44 -16.76 28.10
C THR A 70 12.64 -17.42 26.98
N LEU A 71 13.20 -18.41 26.28
CA LEU A 71 12.46 -19.18 25.27
C LEU A 71 11.31 -19.99 25.87
N LEU A 72 11.50 -20.59 27.05
CA LEU A 72 10.43 -21.30 27.75
C LEU A 72 9.31 -20.36 28.20
N GLN A 73 9.68 -19.19 28.71
CA GLN A 73 8.71 -18.17 29.15
C GLN A 73 7.93 -17.57 27.97
N GLN A 74 8.59 -17.35 26.83
CA GLN A 74 7.91 -16.94 25.59
C GLN A 74 6.95 -18.02 25.09
N LYS A 75 7.35 -19.29 25.12
CA LYS A 75 6.49 -20.41 24.72
C LYS A 75 5.22 -20.50 25.57
N GLU A 76 5.34 -20.31 26.88
CA GLU A 76 4.19 -20.32 27.79
C GLU A 76 3.26 -19.12 27.53
N THR A 77 3.82 -17.93 27.32
CA THR A 77 3.06 -16.72 26.98
C THR A 77 2.28 -16.89 25.68
N ILE A 78 2.91 -17.45 24.64
CA ILE A 78 2.25 -17.76 23.36
C ILE A 78 1.15 -18.82 23.55
N GLY A 79 1.37 -19.79 24.43
CA GLY A 79 0.35 -20.78 24.81
C GLY A 79 -0.89 -20.15 25.41
N GLN A 80 -0.72 -19.24 26.38
CA GLN A 80 -1.80 -18.49 27.02
C GLN A 80 -2.54 -17.60 26.01
N GLN A 81 -1.81 -16.89 25.14
CA GLN A 81 -2.41 -16.08 24.07
C GLN A 81 -3.24 -16.93 23.11
N ARG A 82 -2.77 -18.11 22.69
CA ARG A 82 -3.54 -19.03 21.83
C ARG A 82 -4.80 -19.57 22.52
N GLN A 83 -4.80 -19.70 23.85
CA GLN A 83 -5.98 -20.11 24.60
C GLN A 83 -7.00 -18.96 24.70
N ALA A 84 -6.54 -17.74 24.99
CA ALA A 84 -7.38 -16.55 24.99
C ALA A 84 -8.03 -16.29 23.62
N ILE A 85 -7.27 -16.46 22.52
CA ILE A 85 -7.83 -16.36 21.16
C ILE A 85 -8.92 -17.41 20.95
N ARG A 86 -8.70 -18.67 21.36
CA ARG A 86 -9.73 -19.72 21.23
C ARG A 86 -11.00 -19.42 22.02
N GLU A 87 -10.88 -18.89 23.24
CA GLU A 87 -12.03 -18.47 24.04
C GLU A 87 -12.77 -17.28 23.43
N LEU A 88 -12.04 -16.30 22.90
CA LEU A 88 -12.64 -15.14 22.22
C LEU A 88 -13.34 -15.54 20.93
N THR A 89 -12.74 -16.44 20.12
CA THR A 89 -13.37 -16.99 18.92
C THR A 89 -14.63 -17.80 19.26
N ALA A 90 -14.62 -18.58 20.34
CA ALA A 90 -15.81 -19.31 20.81
C ALA A 90 -16.93 -18.36 21.28
N LYS A 91 -16.57 -17.27 21.97
CA LYS A 91 -17.53 -16.23 22.39
C LYS A 91 -18.10 -15.45 21.20
N LEU A 92 -17.30 -15.14 20.18
CA LEU A 92 -17.75 -14.51 18.95
C LEU A 92 -18.71 -15.41 18.16
N GLY A 93 -18.40 -16.71 18.04
CA GLY A 93 -19.30 -17.68 17.41
C GLY A 93 -20.66 -17.81 18.12
N GLY A 94 -20.72 -17.54 19.43
CA GLY A 94 -21.98 -17.48 20.19
C GLY A 94 -22.85 -16.26 19.89
N CYS A 95 -22.28 -15.18 19.36
CA CYS A 95 -23.01 -13.97 18.97
C CYS A 95 -23.53 -14.03 17.52
N GLU A 96 -22.92 -14.81 16.64
CA GLU A 96 -23.29 -14.87 15.22
C GLU A 96 -24.44 -15.84 14.90
N GLY A 97 -24.98 -16.56 15.91
CA GLY A 97 -25.88 -17.69 15.71
C GLY A 97 -27.32 -17.55 16.20
N LYS A 98 -28.06 -16.45 15.95
CA LYS A 98 -29.55 -16.46 16.12
C LYS A 98 -30.31 -15.62 15.07
N PRO A 99 -31.04 -16.25 14.13
CA PRO A 99 -32.05 -15.59 13.31
C PRO A 99 -33.32 -15.29 14.13
N TRP A 100 -33.90 -14.12 13.89
CA TRP A 100 -35.16 -13.67 14.47
C TRP A 100 -36.31 -14.63 14.10
N ARG A 101 -36.86 -15.34 15.08
CA ARG A 101 -38.15 -16.05 14.96
C ARG A 101 -39.08 -15.62 16.08
N LYS A 102 -40.32 -15.29 15.67
CA LYS A 102 -41.50 -14.93 16.48
C LYS A 102 -41.59 -15.74 17.77
N ALA A 103 -41.61 -15.05 18.90
CA ALA A 103 -41.98 -15.61 20.19
C ALA A 103 -43.50 -15.83 20.26
N LYS A 104 -43.87 -17.05 20.65
CA LYS A 104 -45.17 -17.43 21.18
C LYS A 104 -44.96 -17.73 22.66
N ASP A 105 -45.97 -17.38 23.45
CA ASP A 105 -46.09 -17.33 24.90
C ASP A 105 -45.32 -18.36 25.74
N GLY A 106 -44.90 -17.93 26.93
CA GLY A 106 -44.46 -18.80 28.02
C GLY A 106 -43.59 -18.07 29.04
N GLU A 107 -44.13 -17.83 30.23
CA GLU A 107 -43.46 -17.35 31.44
C GLU A 107 -42.20 -18.16 31.79
N ASP A 108 -41.13 -17.48 32.23
CA ASP A 108 -40.52 -17.74 33.54
C ASP A 108 -39.42 -16.71 33.85
N ALA A 109 -39.40 -16.27 35.11
CA ALA A 109 -38.55 -15.23 35.65
C ALA A 109 -37.17 -15.74 36.11
N ALA A 110 -36.11 -14.94 35.94
CA ALA A 110 -35.09 -14.66 36.97
C ALA A 110 -33.92 -13.80 36.46
N MET A 111 -33.64 -12.71 37.21
CA MET A 111 -32.34 -12.05 37.45
C MET A 111 -31.64 -11.29 36.30
N GLY A 112 -31.56 -9.95 36.43
CA GLY A 112 -30.45 -9.14 35.90
C GLY A 112 -30.81 -7.84 35.15
N ASP A 113 -31.23 -6.81 35.88
CA ASP A 113 -31.19 -5.39 35.48
C ASP A 113 -29.72 -4.89 35.50
N LEU A 114 -29.10 -4.10 34.58
CA LEU A 114 -29.43 -3.03 33.61
C LEU A 114 -28.14 -2.69 32.76
N PRO A 115 -28.06 -1.70 31.81
CA PRO A 115 -29.05 -0.70 31.34
C PRO A 115 -29.22 -0.60 29.79
N ARG A 116 -30.45 -0.46 29.27
CA ARG A 116 -31.19 0.78 28.88
C ARG A 116 -31.26 0.99 27.35
N ASP A 117 -32.33 0.47 26.79
CA ASP A 117 -32.95 1.04 25.59
C ASP A 117 -33.50 2.45 25.95
N PRO A 118 -33.08 3.53 25.27
CA PRO A 118 -33.51 4.90 25.57
C PRO A 118 -35.03 5.08 25.49
N ALA A 119 -35.74 4.27 24.70
CA ALA A 119 -37.20 4.30 24.62
C ALA A 119 -37.86 3.84 25.94
N LYS A 120 -37.33 2.78 26.58
CA LYS A 120 -37.85 2.30 27.87
C LYS A 120 -37.56 3.26 29.01
N VAL A 121 -36.45 3.98 28.97
CA VAL A 121 -36.12 5.01 29.98
C VAL A 121 -37.07 6.19 29.88
N LEU A 122 -37.40 6.62 28.66
CA LEU A 122 -38.37 7.69 28.42
C LEU A 122 -39.77 7.29 28.89
N ASP A 123 -40.16 6.04 28.62
CA ASP A 123 -41.45 5.48 29.03
C ASP A 123 -41.54 5.33 30.56
N GLN A 124 -40.46 4.88 31.20
CA GLN A 124 -40.35 4.80 32.65
C GLN A 124 -40.44 6.20 33.27
N LEU A 125 -39.72 7.18 32.70
CA LEU A 125 -39.74 8.56 33.17
C LEU A 125 -41.14 9.18 33.01
N SER A 126 -41.80 8.97 31.86
CA SER A 126 -43.16 9.45 31.61
C SER A 126 -44.17 8.84 32.60
N ARG A 127 -44.07 7.55 32.91
CA ARG A 127 -44.92 6.88 33.91
C ARG A 127 -44.65 7.39 35.32
N THR A 128 -43.38 7.64 35.68
CA THR A 128 -43.03 8.20 36.99
C THR A 128 -43.48 9.65 37.14
N MET A 129 -43.37 10.47 36.09
CA MET A 129 -43.90 11.84 36.07
C MET A 129 -45.42 11.85 36.18
N GLN A 130 -46.11 10.93 35.50
CA GLN A 130 -47.56 10.80 35.61
C GLN A 130 -47.99 10.37 37.02
N GLY A 131 -47.32 9.39 37.63
CA GLY A 131 -47.60 8.98 39.00
C GLY A 131 -47.29 10.05 40.05
N LEU A 132 -46.27 10.88 39.81
CA LEU A 132 -45.99 12.07 40.64
C LEU A 132 -47.08 13.12 40.48
N LYS A 133 -47.57 13.36 39.25
CA LYS A 133 -48.69 14.27 38.97
C LYS A 133 -49.96 13.84 39.70
N ASP A 134 -50.35 12.57 39.59
CA ASP A 134 -51.55 12.04 40.24
C ASP A 134 -51.45 12.12 41.78
N ARG A 135 -50.24 11.93 42.34
CA ARG A 135 -49.98 12.12 43.77
C ARG A 135 -50.04 13.58 44.19
N MET A 136 -49.58 14.50 43.35
CA MET A 136 -49.66 15.94 43.61
C MET A 136 -51.12 16.41 43.60
N GLU A 137 -51.92 15.94 42.65
CA GLU A 137 -53.37 16.21 42.59
C GLU A 137 -54.11 15.60 43.80
N SER A 138 -53.74 14.39 44.23
CA SER A 138 -54.28 13.78 45.44
C SER A 138 -53.89 14.54 46.72
N LEU A 139 -52.66 15.04 46.80
CA LEU A 139 -52.18 15.89 47.90
C LEU A 139 -52.88 17.26 47.89
N GLU A 140 -53.11 17.85 46.73
CA GLU A 140 -53.87 19.10 46.58
C GLU A 140 -55.34 18.90 47.01
N HIS A 141 -55.95 17.77 46.67
CA HIS A 141 -57.29 17.41 47.14
C HIS A 141 -57.33 17.15 48.65
N GLN A 142 -56.31 16.56 49.25
CA GLN A 142 -56.20 16.40 50.70
C GLN A 142 -55.96 17.73 51.43
N LEU A 143 -55.17 18.65 50.86
CA LEU A 143 -54.94 19.99 51.40
C LEU A 143 -56.20 20.87 51.30
N ARG A 144 -56.98 20.75 50.21
CA ARG A 144 -58.31 21.40 50.10
C ARG A 144 -59.33 20.82 51.07
N ALA A 145 -59.20 19.55 51.47
CA ALA A 145 -60.11 18.90 52.42
C ALA A 145 -59.76 19.16 53.90
N ASN A 146 -58.48 19.37 54.24
CA ASN A 146 -58.02 19.56 55.63
C ASN A 146 -57.68 21.01 56.02
N VAL A 147 -57.78 21.97 55.11
CA VAL A 147 -57.69 23.39 55.45
C VAL A 147 -59.09 23.99 55.49
N SER A 148 -59.70 23.98 56.68
CA SER A 148 -60.80 24.88 56.99
C SER A 148 -60.26 26.33 56.95
N LEU A 149 -60.31 26.96 55.78
CA LEU A 149 -60.05 28.39 55.54
C LEU A 149 -61.01 29.34 56.30
N ALA A 150 -61.74 28.81 57.29
CA ALA A 150 -62.72 29.49 58.11
C ALA A 150 -62.16 30.02 59.44
N ALA A 151 -60.89 29.77 59.79
CA ALA A 151 -60.27 30.24 61.04
C ALA A 151 -58.97 31.04 60.86
N LEU A 152 -58.72 31.59 59.67
CA LEU A 152 -57.66 32.59 59.44
C LEU A 152 -58.29 34.00 59.35
N PRO A 153 -57.68 35.05 59.93
CA PRO A 153 -58.09 36.43 59.67
C PRO A 153 -58.17 36.71 58.17
N SER A 154 -59.22 37.40 57.71
CA SER A 154 -59.47 37.69 56.28
C SER A 154 -58.25 38.24 55.55
N ASP A 155 -57.51 39.12 56.23
CA ASP A 155 -56.35 39.82 55.68
C ASP A 155 -55.18 38.87 55.39
N LEU A 156 -54.99 37.85 56.24
CA LEU A 156 -53.91 36.88 56.11
C LEU A 156 -54.22 35.84 55.02
N ARG A 157 -55.50 35.49 54.87
CA ARG A 157 -56.00 34.67 53.76
C ARG A 157 -55.85 35.37 52.41
N GLU A 158 -56.19 36.65 52.34
CA GLU A 158 -56.03 37.44 51.12
C GLU A 158 -54.56 37.65 50.76
N MET A 159 -53.69 37.87 51.76
CA MET A 159 -52.24 37.95 51.56
C MET A 159 -51.65 36.63 51.05
N LEU A 160 -52.08 35.49 51.60
CA LEU A 160 -51.67 34.16 51.14
C LEU A 160 -52.15 33.88 49.71
N GLN A 161 -53.39 34.23 49.35
CA GLN A 161 -53.90 34.07 47.99
C GLN A 161 -53.16 34.96 46.98
N ARG A 162 -52.81 36.20 47.35
CA ARG A 162 -51.99 37.07 46.51
C ARG A 162 -50.60 36.50 46.29
N ARG A 163 -49.91 36.06 47.36
CA ARG A 163 -48.58 35.44 47.25
C ARG A 163 -48.61 34.14 46.45
N LEU A 164 -49.64 33.31 46.62
CA LEU A 164 -49.80 32.08 45.85
C LEU A 164 -49.98 32.39 44.35
N GLY A 165 -50.81 33.38 44.01
CA GLY A 165 -51.00 33.80 42.62
C GLY A 165 -49.76 34.46 42.00
N ASP A 166 -48.95 35.17 42.78
CA ASP A 166 -47.68 35.72 42.30
C ASP A 166 -46.64 34.61 42.07
N LEU A 167 -46.58 33.61 42.97
CA LEU A 167 -45.72 32.42 42.80
C LEU A 167 -46.14 31.57 41.60
N GLU A 168 -47.44 31.39 41.37
CA GLU A 168 -47.97 30.66 40.22
C GLU A 168 -47.60 31.37 38.91
N ARG A 169 -47.74 32.70 38.84
CA ARG A 169 -47.28 33.48 37.69
C ARG A 169 -45.76 33.37 37.47
N GLN A 170 -44.98 33.40 38.53
CA GLN A 170 -43.53 33.25 38.46
C GLN A 170 -43.10 31.85 38.00
N LEU A 171 -43.81 30.81 38.47
CA LEU A 171 -43.59 29.43 38.06
C LEU A 171 -43.93 29.23 36.58
N LEU A 172 -45.09 29.72 36.13
CA LEU A 172 -45.50 29.64 34.73
C LEU A 172 -44.52 30.37 33.82
N SER A 173 -44.02 31.54 34.23
CA SER A 173 -42.98 32.26 33.50
C SER A 173 -41.68 31.44 33.39
N LYS A 174 -41.26 30.77 34.47
CA LYS A 174 -40.05 29.94 34.47
C LYS A 174 -40.21 28.65 33.66
N VAL A 175 -41.40 28.05 33.67
CA VAL A 175 -41.70 26.87 32.83
C VAL A 175 -41.65 27.25 31.35
N ALA A 176 -42.25 28.38 30.96
CA ALA A 176 -42.19 28.86 29.57
C ALA A 176 -40.75 29.16 29.11
N GLU A 177 -39.93 29.74 30.00
CA GLU A 177 -38.51 29.99 29.74
C GLU A 177 -37.73 28.68 29.55
N LEU A 178 -37.94 27.69 30.43
CA LEU A 178 -37.30 26.38 30.35
C LEU A 178 -37.76 25.57 29.12
N GLU A 179 -39.02 25.68 28.72
CA GLU A 179 -39.52 25.06 27.50
C GLU A 179 -38.86 25.68 26.26
N SER A 180 -38.71 27.00 26.23
CA SER A 180 -37.96 27.70 25.17
C SER A 180 -36.50 27.22 25.11
N GLU A 181 -35.79 27.19 26.24
CA GLU A 181 -34.40 26.71 26.31
C GLU A 181 -34.28 25.24 25.88
N LYS A 182 -35.23 24.39 26.28
CA LYS A 182 -35.26 22.97 25.87
C LYS A 182 -35.40 22.82 24.36
N THR A 183 -36.29 23.59 23.73
CA THR A 183 -36.45 23.56 22.27
C THR A 183 -35.21 24.07 21.56
N GLN A 184 -34.56 25.10 22.09
CA GLN A 184 -33.30 25.61 21.55
C GLN A 184 -32.18 24.56 21.62
N LEU A 185 -31.98 23.95 22.79
CA LEU A 185 -30.98 22.90 22.98
C LEU A 185 -31.25 21.68 22.08
N HIS A 186 -32.52 21.32 21.86
CA HIS A 186 -32.89 20.24 20.95
C HIS A 186 -32.56 20.57 19.49
N ASN A 187 -32.81 21.81 19.06
CA ASN A 187 -32.45 22.28 17.74
C ASN A 187 -30.93 22.34 17.54
N GLU A 188 -30.18 22.81 18.54
CA GLU A 188 -28.71 22.81 18.49
C GLU A 188 -28.14 21.38 18.45
N THR A 189 -28.69 20.47 19.24
CA THR A 189 -28.28 19.05 19.25
C THR A 189 -28.57 18.36 17.91
N SER A 190 -29.74 18.60 17.32
CA SER A 190 -30.09 18.03 16.01
C SER A 190 -29.25 18.63 14.88
N ALA A 191 -28.96 19.93 14.91
CA ALA A 191 -28.05 20.57 13.97
C ALA A 191 -26.61 20.04 14.09
N HIS A 192 -26.12 19.81 15.32
CA HIS A 192 -24.81 19.20 15.55
C HIS A 192 -24.77 17.76 15.00
N ARG A 193 -25.82 16.98 15.26
CA ARG A 193 -25.95 15.62 14.73
C ARG A 193 -25.92 15.59 13.20
N GLN A 194 -26.67 16.47 12.54
CA GLN A 194 -26.65 16.59 11.08
C GLN A 194 -25.26 16.96 10.55
N LYS A 195 -24.53 17.87 11.22
CA LYS A 195 -23.15 18.21 10.84
C LYS A 195 -22.21 17.01 10.99
N THR A 196 -22.35 16.23 12.06
CA THR A 196 -21.55 15.02 12.25
C THR A 196 -21.87 13.94 11.22
N GLU A 197 -23.15 13.74 10.88
CA GLU A 197 -23.57 12.80 9.85
C GLU A 197 -23.09 13.25 8.45
N ALA A 198 -23.14 14.55 8.15
CA ALA A 198 -22.60 15.10 6.91
C ALA A 198 -21.07 14.94 6.81
N ALA A 199 -20.34 15.21 7.90
CA ALA A 199 -18.90 15.00 7.96
C ALA A 199 -18.53 13.52 7.83
N LEU A 200 -19.30 12.63 8.46
CA LEU A 200 -19.12 11.19 8.35
C LEU A 200 -19.37 10.71 6.91
N ASN A 201 -20.44 11.18 6.26
CA ASN A 201 -20.73 10.85 4.87
C ASN A 201 -19.63 11.36 3.92
N ALA A 202 -19.14 12.58 4.13
CA ALA A 202 -18.02 13.12 3.36
C ALA A 202 -16.72 12.31 3.57
N LEU A 203 -16.47 11.83 4.79
CA LEU A 203 -15.35 10.95 5.09
C LEU A 203 -15.52 9.58 4.43
N LEU A 204 -16.74 9.01 4.45
CA LEU A 204 -17.03 7.73 3.80
C LEU A 204 -16.89 7.83 2.27
N GLU A 205 -17.35 8.91 1.66
CA GLU A 205 -17.10 9.17 0.24
C GLU A 205 -15.60 9.30 -0.03
N ARG A 206 -14.86 10.03 0.82
CA ARG A 206 -13.41 10.18 0.66
C ARG A 206 -12.66 8.86 0.86
N VAL A 207 -13.10 7.99 1.76
CA VAL A 207 -12.57 6.63 1.92
C VAL A 207 -12.91 5.78 0.69
N ALA A 208 -14.13 5.84 0.16
CA ALA A 208 -14.51 5.14 -1.06
C ALA A 208 -13.72 5.65 -2.29
N GLU A 209 -13.44 6.95 -2.35
CA GLU A 209 -12.54 7.56 -3.35
C GLU A 209 -11.09 7.11 -3.16
N LEU A 210 -10.60 6.95 -1.94
CA LEU A 210 -9.26 6.42 -1.64
C LEU A 210 -9.18 4.90 -1.89
N GLU A 211 -10.26 4.15 -1.71
CA GLU A 211 -10.35 2.73 -2.02
C GLU A 211 -10.41 2.49 -3.54
N ARG A 212 -11.17 3.31 -4.28
CA ARG A 212 -11.07 3.40 -5.75
C ARG A 212 -9.72 3.96 -6.22
N GLY A 213 -9.16 4.88 -5.43
CA GLY A 213 -7.96 5.68 -5.68
C GLY A 213 -6.68 5.08 -5.09
N SER A 214 -6.68 3.83 -4.62
CA SER A 214 -5.46 3.05 -4.40
C SER A 214 -4.70 2.81 -5.72
N SER A 215 -5.30 3.22 -6.84
CA SER A 215 -4.71 3.38 -8.17
C SER A 215 -4.10 4.77 -8.45
N ALA A 216 -4.32 5.78 -7.61
CA ALA A 216 -4.02 7.19 -7.92
C ALA A 216 -2.65 7.70 -7.39
N PHE A 217 -1.90 6.89 -6.66
CA PHE A 217 -0.49 7.19 -6.28
C PHE A 217 0.45 6.00 -6.46
N LYS A 218 0.09 5.04 -7.32
CA LYS A 218 1.07 4.08 -7.85
C LYS A 218 1.49 4.60 -9.21
N ALA A 219 2.79 4.78 -9.41
CA ALA A 219 3.30 5.10 -10.74
C ALA A 219 2.77 4.01 -11.70
N PRO A 220 2.24 4.38 -12.88
CA PRO A 220 1.54 3.43 -13.76
C PRO A 220 2.41 2.26 -14.24
N ASP A 221 3.72 2.35 -14.05
CA ASP A 221 4.79 1.40 -14.30
C ASP A 221 5.18 0.54 -13.06
N ALA A 222 4.66 0.83 -11.87
CA ALA A 222 5.00 0.18 -10.60
C ALA A 222 4.26 -1.15 -10.37
N PHE A 223 4.35 -2.06 -11.34
CA PHE A 223 3.80 -3.42 -11.22
C PHE A 223 4.73 -4.46 -11.82
N LYS A 224 4.58 -5.71 -11.36
CA LYS A 224 5.21 -6.89 -11.92
C LYS A 224 4.17 -7.92 -12.35
N VAL A 225 4.50 -8.68 -13.38
CA VAL A 225 3.73 -9.86 -13.81
C VAL A 225 4.43 -11.10 -13.26
N SER A 226 3.67 -11.99 -12.63
CA SER A 226 4.18 -13.24 -12.07
C SER A 226 3.59 -14.44 -12.82
N LEU A 227 4.49 -15.30 -13.30
CA LEU A 227 4.21 -16.57 -13.97
C LEU A 227 4.88 -17.70 -13.17
N PRO A 228 4.21 -18.28 -12.16
CA PRO A 228 4.85 -19.16 -11.18
C PRO A 228 5.15 -20.57 -11.69
N LEU A 229 4.56 -21.00 -12.80
CA LEU A 229 4.58 -22.39 -13.25
C LEU A 229 4.68 -22.49 -14.78
N ARG A 230 5.39 -23.51 -15.27
CA ARG A 230 5.41 -23.89 -16.68
C ARG A 230 4.05 -24.42 -17.10
N THR A 231 3.35 -23.66 -17.91
CA THR A 231 2.05 -24.02 -18.49
C THR A 231 1.97 -23.47 -19.90
N ASN A 232 1.02 -23.95 -20.69
CA ASN A 232 0.73 -23.39 -22.02
C ASN A 232 -0.46 -22.41 -22.00
N TYR A 233 -0.81 -21.85 -20.83
CA TYR A 233 -1.98 -20.98 -20.70
C TYR A 233 -1.79 -19.77 -19.79
N LEU A 234 -0.75 -19.71 -18.94
CA LEU A 234 -0.39 -18.49 -18.20
C LEU A 234 0.42 -17.56 -19.11
N TYR A 235 -0.09 -16.38 -19.42
CA TYR A 235 0.64 -15.40 -20.23
C TYR A 235 0.16 -13.97 -19.98
N GLY A 236 1.02 -13.01 -20.30
CA GLY A 236 0.64 -11.61 -20.48
C GLY A 236 0.44 -11.28 -21.95
N LYS A 237 -0.49 -10.40 -22.29
CA LYS A 237 -0.67 -9.85 -23.63
C LYS A 237 -0.51 -8.35 -23.60
N VAL A 238 0.35 -7.82 -24.46
CA VAL A 238 0.47 -6.38 -24.63
C VAL A 238 -0.61 -5.90 -25.61
N LYS A 239 -1.38 -4.87 -25.22
CA LYS A 239 -2.49 -4.34 -26.04
C LYS A 239 -2.00 -3.64 -27.30
N LYS A 240 -0.91 -2.88 -27.17
CA LYS A 240 -0.25 -2.24 -28.31
C LYS A 240 0.47 -3.28 -29.16
N THR A 241 0.38 -3.12 -30.47
CA THR A 241 1.17 -3.87 -31.46
C THR A 241 2.38 -3.05 -31.90
N LEU A 242 3.34 -3.69 -32.57
CA LEU A 242 4.51 -3.02 -33.11
C LEU A 242 4.20 -2.40 -34.48
N PRO A 243 4.72 -1.20 -34.80
CA PRO A 243 4.80 -0.71 -36.17
C PRO A 243 5.93 -1.44 -36.91
N GLU A 244 6.19 -1.03 -38.16
CA GLU A 244 7.38 -1.50 -38.87
C GLU A 244 8.63 -0.89 -38.23
N LEU A 245 9.61 -1.72 -37.86
CA LEU A 245 10.81 -1.27 -37.16
C LEU A 245 12.08 -1.67 -37.92
N TYR A 246 12.97 -0.69 -38.14
CA TYR A 246 14.31 -0.89 -38.70
C TYR A 246 15.40 -1.00 -37.63
N ALA A 247 15.05 -0.65 -36.39
CA ALA A 247 15.86 -0.83 -35.21
C ALA A 247 14.94 -1.07 -34.02
N LEU A 248 15.45 -1.83 -33.05
CA LEU A 248 14.71 -2.26 -31.88
C LEU A 248 15.62 -2.15 -30.67
N THR A 249 15.11 -1.61 -29.57
CA THR A 249 15.65 -1.89 -28.24
C THR A 249 14.52 -2.44 -27.39
N VAL A 250 14.77 -3.57 -26.73
CA VAL A 250 13.86 -4.15 -25.74
C VAL A 250 14.59 -4.18 -24.41
N CYS A 251 14.00 -3.60 -23.37
CA CYS A 251 14.51 -3.67 -22.01
C CYS A 251 13.43 -4.20 -21.08
N LEU A 252 13.82 -5.01 -20.09
CA LEU A 252 12.92 -5.52 -19.07
C LEU A 252 13.71 -5.93 -17.83
N TRP A 253 13.03 -5.89 -16.68
CA TRP A 253 13.50 -6.53 -15.46
C TRP A 253 12.88 -7.92 -15.34
N LEU A 254 13.69 -8.89 -14.93
CA LEU A 254 13.28 -10.27 -14.75
C LEU A 254 13.94 -10.90 -13.55
N LYS A 255 13.21 -11.82 -12.91
CA LYS A 255 13.68 -12.65 -11.81
C LYS A 255 13.22 -14.08 -12.02
N SER A 256 14.16 -15.01 -12.13
CA SER A 256 13.86 -16.43 -12.29
C SER A 256 14.93 -17.29 -11.62
N GLY A 257 14.49 -18.33 -10.92
CA GLY A 257 15.34 -19.43 -10.45
C GLY A 257 15.02 -20.74 -11.17
N ALA A 258 14.39 -20.67 -12.34
CA ALA A 258 13.96 -21.84 -13.07
C ALA A 258 15.15 -22.50 -13.79
N SER A 259 15.18 -23.84 -13.76
CA SER A 259 16.20 -24.68 -14.38
C SER A 259 15.49 -25.74 -15.25
N PRO A 260 16.08 -26.23 -16.35
CA PRO A 260 17.42 -25.92 -16.89
C PRO A 260 17.53 -24.57 -17.62
N GLY A 261 16.41 -23.94 -17.99
CA GLY A 261 16.36 -22.58 -18.52
C GLY A 261 15.08 -21.88 -18.10
N ILE A 262 15.07 -20.55 -18.17
CA ILE A 262 13.98 -19.72 -17.67
C ILE A 262 12.72 -19.76 -18.54
N GLY A 263 12.80 -20.24 -19.79
CA GLY A 263 11.72 -20.24 -20.77
C GLY A 263 11.71 -18.99 -21.64
N THR A 264 10.53 -18.51 -22.05
CA THR A 264 10.36 -17.44 -23.04
C THR A 264 9.80 -16.16 -22.42
N PRO A 265 10.63 -15.21 -21.94
CA PRO A 265 10.15 -13.94 -21.39
C PRO A 265 9.15 -13.20 -22.29
N PHE A 266 9.41 -13.15 -23.59
CA PHE A 266 8.49 -12.54 -24.55
C PHE A 266 8.64 -13.13 -25.95
N SER A 267 7.55 -13.07 -26.71
CA SER A 267 7.52 -13.39 -28.14
C SER A 267 6.59 -12.42 -28.89
N TYR A 268 6.95 -12.11 -30.12
CA TYR A 268 6.16 -11.33 -31.06
C TYR A 268 6.00 -12.13 -32.35
N ALA A 269 4.75 -12.32 -32.76
CA ALA A 269 4.37 -13.09 -33.94
C ALA A 269 3.52 -12.26 -34.89
N VAL A 270 3.77 -12.40 -36.19
CA VAL A 270 2.97 -11.80 -37.27
C VAL A 270 2.39 -12.89 -38.17
N PRO A 271 1.32 -12.62 -38.93
CA PRO A 271 0.80 -13.61 -39.88
C PRO A 271 1.89 -14.13 -40.83
N GLY A 272 2.13 -15.43 -40.80
CA GLY A 272 3.15 -16.11 -41.61
C GLY A 272 4.57 -16.13 -41.02
N GLN A 273 4.81 -15.52 -39.87
CA GLN A 273 6.07 -15.63 -39.13
C GLN A 273 5.81 -15.58 -37.62
N ALA A 274 5.85 -16.76 -36.99
CA ALA A 274 5.66 -16.95 -35.54
C ALA A 274 6.83 -16.38 -34.73
N ASN A 275 8.04 -16.54 -35.27
CA ASN A 275 9.30 -16.17 -34.64
C ASN A 275 9.79 -14.81 -35.16
N GLU A 276 8.91 -13.81 -35.18
CA GLU A 276 9.26 -12.48 -35.72
C GLU A 276 10.26 -11.78 -34.78
N VAL A 277 9.99 -11.79 -33.46
CA VAL A 277 10.96 -11.44 -32.42
C VAL A 277 10.73 -12.31 -31.18
N VAL A 278 11.72 -13.07 -30.73
CA VAL A 278 11.59 -13.93 -29.53
C VAL A 278 12.84 -13.85 -28.67
N LEU A 279 12.67 -13.78 -27.36
CA LEU A 279 13.75 -14.02 -26.40
C LEU A 279 13.43 -15.30 -25.62
N ILE A 280 14.33 -16.28 -25.66
CA ILE A 280 14.10 -17.61 -25.07
C ILE A 280 15.37 -18.19 -24.48
N GLU A 281 15.24 -18.90 -23.36
CA GLU A 281 16.25 -19.79 -22.82
C GLU A 281 15.60 -21.17 -22.59
N TRP A 282 15.92 -22.12 -23.47
CA TRP A 282 15.26 -23.43 -23.49
C TRP A 282 16.25 -24.58 -23.39
N GLY A 283 15.97 -25.51 -22.48
CA GLY A 283 16.85 -26.64 -22.21
C GLY A 283 18.17 -26.18 -21.58
N ASN A 284 19.29 -26.68 -22.10
CA ASN A 284 20.65 -26.30 -21.67
C ASN A 284 21.29 -25.31 -22.65
N ASN A 285 20.50 -24.67 -23.51
CA ASN A 285 21.00 -23.68 -24.45
C ASN A 285 21.14 -22.33 -23.74
N PRO A 286 22.10 -21.49 -24.16
CA PRO A 286 22.17 -20.11 -23.68
C PRO A 286 20.90 -19.34 -24.07
N ILE A 287 20.74 -18.14 -23.53
CA ILE A 287 19.67 -17.24 -23.96
C ILE A 287 19.85 -16.91 -25.44
N GLU A 288 18.77 -17.01 -26.20
CA GLU A 288 18.73 -16.76 -27.64
C GLU A 288 17.78 -15.61 -27.95
N LEU A 289 18.24 -14.68 -28.78
CA LEU A 289 17.38 -13.72 -29.48
C LEU A 289 17.09 -14.28 -30.87
N LEU A 290 15.80 -14.44 -31.19
CA LEU A 290 15.35 -14.77 -32.52
C LEU A 290 14.76 -13.52 -33.18
N ILE A 291 15.15 -13.28 -34.43
CA ILE A 291 14.51 -12.30 -35.32
C ILE A 291 14.28 -12.96 -36.66
N ASN A 292 13.03 -13.00 -37.11
CA ASN A 292 12.63 -13.68 -38.35
C ASN A 292 13.22 -15.11 -38.46
N ASP A 293 13.08 -15.89 -37.38
CA ASP A 293 13.57 -17.27 -37.26
C ASP A 293 15.11 -17.42 -37.38
N LYS A 294 15.87 -16.32 -37.35
CA LYS A 294 17.33 -16.32 -37.23
C LYS A 294 17.73 -16.16 -35.78
N VAL A 295 18.76 -16.88 -35.36
CA VAL A 295 19.16 -17.00 -33.95
C VAL A 295 20.47 -16.25 -33.69
N ALA A 296 20.53 -15.52 -32.59
CA ALA A 296 21.76 -15.04 -31.97
C ALA A 296 21.82 -15.49 -30.50
N GLN A 297 22.96 -16.04 -30.09
CA GLN A 297 23.18 -16.45 -28.70
C GLN A 297 23.70 -15.27 -27.89
N LEU A 298 23.04 -14.97 -26.78
CA LEU A 298 23.34 -13.86 -25.90
C LEU A 298 24.12 -14.36 -24.68
N PRO A 299 25.25 -13.72 -24.32
CA PRO A 299 26.05 -14.09 -23.16
C PRO A 299 25.46 -13.48 -21.87
N LEU A 300 24.21 -13.85 -21.57
CA LEU A 300 23.45 -13.37 -20.41
C LEU A 300 23.27 -14.50 -19.39
N PHE A 301 23.19 -14.16 -18.11
CA PHE A 301 22.98 -15.12 -17.02
C PHE A 301 21.98 -14.59 -16.00
N ILE A 302 20.81 -15.24 -15.90
CA ILE A 302 19.63 -14.69 -15.21
C ILE A 302 18.85 -15.72 -14.38
N SER A 303 19.37 -16.95 -14.27
CA SER A 303 18.69 -18.09 -13.65
C SER A 303 19.06 -18.28 -12.17
N ASP A 304 19.61 -17.24 -11.52
CA ASP A 304 20.13 -17.28 -10.15
C ASP A 304 19.09 -16.93 -9.08
N GLY A 305 17.86 -16.63 -9.49
CA GLY A 305 16.78 -16.24 -8.60
C GLY A 305 16.82 -14.78 -8.16
N LYS A 306 17.67 -13.92 -8.75
CA LYS A 306 17.74 -12.49 -8.47
C LYS A 306 17.09 -11.65 -9.57
N TRP A 307 16.89 -10.37 -9.29
CA TRP A 307 16.42 -9.41 -10.29
C TRP A 307 17.59 -8.98 -11.17
N HIS A 308 17.42 -9.11 -12.48
CA HIS A 308 18.33 -8.58 -13.48
C HIS A 308 17.61 -7.64 -14.42
N HIS A 309 18.29 -6.57 -14.82
CA HIS A 309 17.87 -5.70 -15.90
C HIS A 309 18.53 -6.15 -17.20
N ILE A 310 17.74 -6.57 -18.17
CA ILE A 310 18.25 -7.00 -19.48
C ILE A 310 17.79 -6.02 -20.54
N CYS A 311 18.72 -5.60 -21.39
CA CYS A 311 18.41 -4.89 -22.63
C CYS A 311 19.06 -5.60 -23.81
N VAL A 312 18.33 -5.69 -24.92
CA VAL A 312 18.89 -6.14 -26.20
C VAL A 312 18.57 -5.09 -27.26
N THR A 313 19.60 -4.68 -28.00
CA THR A 313 19.47 -3.78 -29.14
C THR A 313 19.68 -4.56 -30.43
N TRP A 314 18.98 -4.16 -31.49
CA TRP A 314 19.15 -4.74 -32.82
C TRP A 314 18.84 -3.71 -33.92
N THR A 315 19.48 -3.83 -35.09
CA THR A 315 19.16 -3.03 -36.28
C THR A 315 19.24 -3.84 -37.56
N THR A 316 18.39 -3.48 -38.55
CA THR A 316 18.42 -4.06 -39.90
C THR A 316 19.75 -3.88 -40.60
N ARG A 317 20.52 -2.83 -40.26
CA ARG A 317 21.83 -2.59 -40.87
C ARG A 317 22.81 -3.64 -40.37
N ASP A 318 23.19 -4.53 -41.27
CA ASP A 318 24.08 -5.67 -41.03
C ASP A 318 23.59 -6.66 -39.96
N GLY A 319 22.36 -6.51 -39.45
CA GLY A 319 21.83 -7.36 -38.39
C GLY A 319 22.60 -7.22 -37.07
N MET A 320 23.16 -6.03 -36.82
CA MET A 320 23.93 -5.74 -35.61
C MET A 320 23.05 -5.85 -34.37
N TRP A 321 23.54 -6.53 -33.34
CA TRP A 321 22.90 -6.63 -32.04
C TRP A 321 23.88 -6.41 -30.90
N GLU A 322 23.37 -5.94 -29.76
CA GLU A 322 24.12 -5.81 -28.51
C GLU A 322 23.24 -6.29 -27.35
N ALA A 323 23.85 -6.99 -26.39
CA ALA A 323 23.18 -7.51 -25.20
C ALA A 323 23.79 -6.89 -23.95
N PHE A 324 22.91 -6.41 -23.07
CA PHE A 324 23.27 -5.74 -21.83
C PHE A 324 22.60 -6.44 -20.65
N GLN A 325 23.35 -6.57 -19.56
CA GLN A 325 22.86 -7.06 -18.27
C GLN A 325 23.27 -6.07 -17.19
N ASP A 326 22.31 -5.66 -16.37
CA ASP A 326 22.49 -4.77 -15.24
C ASP A 326 23.20 -3.44 -15.62
N GLY A 327 22.96 -3.00 -16.86
CA GLY A 327 23.52 -1.76 -17.43
C GLY A 327 24.86 -1.94 -18.15
N GLU A 328 25.52 -3.09 -18.01
CA GLU A 328 26.79 -3.39 -18.66
C GLU A 328 26.59 -4.15 -19.97
N LYS A 329 27.39 -3.81 -21.00
CA LYS A 329 27.38 -4.54 -22.28
C LYS A 329 28.16 -5.84 -22.14
N LEU A 330 27.48 -6.97 -22.29
CA LEU A 330 28.09 -8.30 -22.19
C LEU A 330 28.36 -8.95 -23.55
N GLY A 331 27.63 -8.55 -24.59
CA GLY A 331 27.76 -9.18 -25.91
C GLY A 331 27.41 -8.25 -27.05
N THR A 332 27.95 -8.56 -28.22
CA THR A 332 27.57 -7.96 -29.49
C THR A 332 27.84 -8.94 -30.62
N GLY A 333 27.12 -8.77 -31.72
CA GLY A 333 27.36 -9.50 -32.95
C GLY A 333 26.63 -8.86 -34.12
N ASP A 334 26.71 -9.51 -35.26
CA ASP A 334 26.12 -9.09 -36.52
C ASP A 334 25.44 -10.27 -37.23
N ASN A 335 24.89 -10.01 -38.41
CA ASN A 335 24.24 -10.97 -39.28
C ASN A 335 22.98 -11.64 -38.68
N LEU A 336 22.36 -11.04 -37.66
CA LEU A 336 21.05 -11.44 -37.18
C LEU A 336 19.96 -10.79 -38.05
N ALA A 337 19.36 -11.57 -38.95
CA ALA A 337 18.29 -11.11 -39.85
C ALA A 337 18.58 -9.76 -40.56
N PRO A 338 19.75 -9.59 -41.20
CA PRO A 338 20.10 -8.32 -41.85
C PRO A 338 19.08 -7.96 -42.93
N TRP A 339 18.80 -6.67 -43.07
CA TRP A 339 17.87 -6.09 -44.05
C TRP A 339 16.41 -6.52 -43.93
N HIS A 340 16.02 -7.21 -42.85
CA HIS A 340 14.64 -7.61 -42.58
C HIS A 340 14.01 -6.64 -41.57
N PRO A 341 13.16 -5.67 -41.98
CA PRO A 341 12.43 -4.86 -41.01
C PRO A 341 11.44 -5.73 -40.22
N ILE A 342 11.31 -5.47 -38.91
CA ILE A 342 10.32 -6.15 -38.07
C ILE A 342 8.94 -5.74 -38.58
N LYS A 343 8.12 -6.74 -38.89
CA LYS A 343 6.80 -6.53 -39.50
C LYS A 343 5.79 -5.94 -38.51
N PRO A 344 4.92 -5.02 -38.97
CA PRO A 344 3.89 -4.43 -38.12
C PRO A 344 2.71 -5.36 -37.86
N GLY A 345 1.88 -5.00 -36.88
CA GLY A 345 0.51 -5.53 -36.73
C GLY A 345 0.41 -6.95 -36.16
N GLY A 346 1.47 -7.46 -35.56
CA GLY A 346 1.51 -8.75 -34.87
C GLY A 346 0.95 -8.72 -33.45
N VAL A 347 1.15 -9.83 -32.74
CA VAL A 347 0.74 -10.01 -31.34
C VAL A 347 1.97 -10.22 -30.47
N LEU A 348 2.08 -9.39 -29.43
CA LEU A 348 3.15 -9.44 -28.45
C LEU A 348 2.65 -10.12 -27.16
N ILE A 349 3.28 -11.25 -26.83
CA ILE A 349 2.98 -12.10 -25.69
C ILE A 349 4.16 -12.08 -24.72
N LEU A 350 3.84 -12.06 -23.43
CA LEU A 350 4.77 -12.18 -22.32
C LEU A 350 4.64 -13.57 -21.71
N GLY A 351 5.77 -14.25 -21.57
CA GLY A 351 5.90 -15.51 -20.86
C GLY A 351 5.63 -16.78 -21.68
N GLN A 352 5.36 -16.68 -22.98
CA GLN A 352 5.12 -17.81 -23.88
C GLN A 352 5.79 -17.61 -25.24
N GLU A 353 6.24 -18.72 -25.83
CA GLU A 353 6.64 -18.84 -27.24
C GLU A 353 5.38 -19.05 -28.10
N GLN A 354 5.34 -18.48 -29.32
CA GLN A 354 4.17 -18.47 -30.19
C GLN A 354 4.39 -19.33 -31.44
N ASP A 355 3.84 -20.55 -31.50
CA ASP A 355 3.78 -21.33 -32.76
C ASP A 355 2.76 -20.76 -33.78
N THR A 356 1.81 -19.96 -33.30
CA THR A 356 0.85 -19.22 -34.12
C THR A 356 0.59 -17.85 -33.50
N VAL A 357 0.15 -16.89 -34.32
CA VAL A 357 -0.17 -15.53 -33.84
C VAL A 357 -1.16 -15.59 -32.67
N GLY A 358 -0.66 -15.26 -31.48
CA GLY A 358 -1.43 -15.22 -30.22
C GLY A 358 -1.77 -16.57 -29.60
N GLY A 359 -1.16 -17.69 -29.99
CA GLY A 359 -1.51 -19.00 -29.43
C GLY A 359 -0.62 -20.16 -29.84
N ARG A 360 -1.10 -21.39 -29.54
CA ARG A 360 -0.34 -22.66 -29.64
C ARG A 360 0.95 -22.63 -28.83
N PHE A 361 0.80 -22.29 -27.55
CA PHE A 361 1.94 -22.25 -26.64
C PHE A 361 2.38 -23.67 -26.25
N ASP A 362 3.69 -23.88 -26.09
CA ASP A 362 4.25 -25.08 -25.47
C ASP A 362 4.67 -24.78 -24.01
N ALA A 363 4.14 -25.57 -23.09
CA ALA A 363 4.48 -25.49 -21.68
C ALA A 363 5.98 -25.70 -21.40
N THR A 364 6.71 -26.45 -22.26
CA THR A 364 8.14 -26.68 -22.06
C THR A 364 8.99 -25.43 -22.32
N GLN A 365 8.47 -24.49 -23.10
CA GLN A 365 9.12 -23.22 -23.46
C GLN A 365 8.59 -22.03 -22.64
N ALA A 366 7.58 -22.24 -21.81
CA ALA A 366 6.96 -21.20 -21.01
C ALA A 366 7.93 -20.60 -19.99
N PHE A 367 7.87 -19.27 -19.84
CA PHE A 367 8.64 -18.56 -18.83
C PHE A 367 8.15 -18.90 -17.42
N VAL A 368 9.09 -19.06 -16.49
CA VAL A 368 8.79 -19.13 -15.06
C VAL A 368 9.55 -18.05 -14.33
N GLY A 369 8.83 -17.18 -13.63
CA GLY A 369 9.44 -16.11 -12.85
C GLY A 369 8.56 -14.89 -12.76
N GLU A 370 9.21 -13.78 -12.45
CA GLU A 370 8.60 -12.46 -12.37
C GLU A 370 9.24 -11.53 -13.40
N MET A 371 8.45 -10.62 -13.97
CA MET A 371 8.95 -9.59 -14.88
C MET A 371 8.29 -8.23 -14.63
N SER A 372 9.00 -7.16 -14.93
CA SER A 372 8.54 -5.77 -14.77
C SER A 372 9.24 -4.85 -15.76
N GLN A 373 8.71 -3.65 -15.95
CA GLN A 373 9.31 -2.60 -16.78
C GLN A 373 9.71 -3.07 -18.19
N PHE A 374 8.88 -3.91 -18.81
CA PHE A 374 9.05 -4.30 -20.21
C PHE A 374 8.76 -3.10 -21.12
N ASN A 375 9.80 -2.60 -21.78
CA ASN A 375 9.76 -1.42 -22.62
C ASN A 375 10.39 -1.70 -24.00
N ILE A 376 9.82 -1.09 -25.05
CA ILE A 376 10.32 -1.18 -26.42
C ILE A 376 10.48 0.22 -27.05
N TRP A 377 11.60 0.40 -27.75
CA TRP A 377 11.93 1.57 -28.57
C TRP A 377 12.20 1.17 -30.02
N ASP A 378 11.94 2.09 -30.94
CA ASP A 378 12.16 1.98 -32.40
C ASP A 378 13.57 2.40 -32.85
N ARG A 379 14.51 2.43 -31.91
CA ARG A 379 15.89 2.85 -32.12
C ARG A 379 16.82 2.05 -31.23
N VAL A 380 18.11 2.04 -31.59
CA VAL A 380 19.18 1.58 -30.71
C VAL A 380 19.40 2.63 -29.62
N LEU A 381 19.17 2.26 -28.36
CA LEU A 381 19.51 3.12 -27.22
C LEU A 381 21.02 3.18 -27.01
N LYS A 382 21.50 4.28 -26.45
CA LYS A 382 22.92 4.41 -26.14
C LYS A 382 23.26 3.65 -24.86
N PRO A 383 24.50 3.15 -24.70
CA PRO A 383 24.92 2.46 -23.49
C PRO A 383 24.70 3.28 -22.21
N GLU A 384 24.93 4.60 -22.26
CA GLU A 384 24.67 5.49 -21.12
C GLU A 384 23.18 5.55 -20.71
N ASP A 385 22.27 5.50 -21.69
CA ASP A 385 20.83 5.51 -21.44
C ASP A 385 20.40 4.19 -20.79
N ILE A 386 20.93 3.07 -21.29
CA ILE A 386 20.69 1.73 -20.75
C ILE A 386 21.19 1.62 -19.30
N MET A 387 22.39 2.14 -19.02
CA MET A 387 22.96 2.19 -17.67
C MET A 387 22.09 3.03 -16.73
N ASN A 388 21.60 4.18 -17.21
CA ASN A 388 20.71 5.05 -16.43
C ASN A 388 19.34 4.42 -16.12
N ILE A 389 18.85 3.54 -17.01
CA ILE A 389 17.64 2.75 -16.75
C ILE A 389 17.94 1.64 -15.72
N ALA A 390 19.07 0.94 -15.88
CA ALA A 390 19.47 -0.17 -15.00
C ALA A 390 19.72 0.28 -13.55
N ASN A 391 20.41 1.40 -13.36
CA ASN A 391 20.66 1.99 -12.04
C ASN A 391 19.51 2.87 -11.54
N CYS A 392 18.47 3.01 -12.37
CA CYS A 392 17.26 3.76 -12.07
C CYS A 392 17.46 5.24 -11.79
N SER A 393 18.52 5.81 -12.37
CA SER A 393 18.77 7.25 -12.38
C SER A 393 17.87 7.99 -13.38
N ALA A 394 17.28 7.28 -14.35
CA ALA A 394 16.36 7.85 -15.32
C ALA A 394 15.13 6.96 -15.54
N ASN A 395 13.93 7.55 -15.45
CA ASN A 395 12.72 6.91 -15.95
C ASN A 395 12.57 7.25 -17.44
N MET A 396 12.89 6.29 -18.31
CA MET A 396 12.70 6.38 -19.74
C MET A 396 11.68 5.33 -20.18
N PRO A 397 10.40 5.69 -20.40
CA PRO A 397 9.43 4.76 -20.93
C PRO A 397 9.69 4.50 -22.43
N GLY A 398 9.36 3.28 -22.88
CA GLY A 398 9.41 2.89 -24.29
C GLY A 398 8.48 3.75 -25.15
N ASN A 399 8.97 4.29 -26.27
CA ASN A 399 8.10 5.08 -27.16
C ASN A 399 7.16 4.21 -28.00
N ILE A 400 7.48 2.92 -28.19
CA ILE A 400 6.61 1.96 -28.87
C ILE A 400 5.74 1.23 -27.85
N ILE A 401 6.38 0.51 -26.94
CA ILE A 401 5.71 -0.18 -25.83
C ILE A 401 6.24 0.40 -24.53
N PRO A 402 5.47 1.26 -23.84
CA PRO A 402 5.77 1.63 -22.45
C PRO A 402 5.18 0.59 -21.48
N TRP A 403 5.87 0.34 -20.37
CA TRP A 403 5.35 -0.46 -19.27
C TRP A 403 4.33 0.33 -18.46
N VAL A 404 3.04 0.20 -18.81
CA VAL A 404 1.94 0.83 -18.08
C VAL A 404 0.86 -0.20 -17.82
N ASP A 405 0.25 -0.19 -16.64
CA ASP A 405 -0.68 -1.24 -16.19
C ASP A 405 -1.81 -1.51 -17.21
N ASN A 406 -2.40 -0.45 -17.75
CA ASN A 406 -3.48 -0.55 -18.73
C ASN A 406 -3.06 -1.17 -20.08
N ASN A 407 -1.76 -1.24 -20.39
CA ASN A 407 -1.24 -1.79 -21.66
C ASN A 407 -0.97 -3.30 -21.59
N VAL A 408 -1.04 -3.92 -20.41
CA VAL A 408 -0.77 -5.35 -20.22
C VAL A 408 -2.03 -6.03 -19.69
N ASP A 409 -2.51 -7.07 -20.35
CA ASP A 409 -3.54 -7.95 -19.81
C ASP A 409 -2.90 -9.28 -19.41
N VAL A 410 -3.40 -9.94 -18.35
CA VAL A 410 -2.89 -11.25 -17.89
C VAL A 410 -3.97 -12.32 -18.01
N PHE A 411 -3.57 -13.53 -18.39
CA PHE A 411 -4.46 -14.64 -18.71
C PHE A 411 -4.03 -15.94 -18.01
N GLY A 412 -4.96 -16.89 -17.92
CA GLY A 412 -4.69 -18.24 -17.41
C GLY A 412 -4.33 -18.33 -15.93
N GLY A 413 -4.58 -17.27 -15.15
CA GLY A 413 -4.19 -17.20 -13.75
C GLY A 413 -2.81 -16.57 -13.51
N ALA A 414 -2.15 -16.03 -14.55
CA ALA A 414 -1.04 -15.11 -14.35
C ALA A 414 -1.51 -13.90 -13.52
N THR A 415 -0.65 -13.41 -12.63
CA THR A 415 -1.03 -12.37 -11.66
C THR A 415 -0.23 -11.10 -11.88
N LYS A 416 -0.86 -9.96 -11.59
CA LYS A 416 -0.20 -8.66 -11.48
C LYS A 416 -0.10 -8.28 -10.03
N TRP A 417 1.09 -7.92 -9.59
CA TRP A 417 1.33 -7.42 -8.25
C TRP A 417 1.93 -6.02 -8.32
N PRO A 418 1.57 -5.11 -7.40
CA PRO A 418 2.35 -3.89 -7.20
C PRO A 418 3.82 -4.28 -6.98
N SER A 419 4.72 -3.56 -7.64
CA SER A 419 6.15 -3.69 -7.44
C SER A 419 6.67 -2.29 -7.22
N GLU A 420 7.22 -2.03 -6.04
CA GLU A 420 7.93 -0.78 -5.79
C GLU A 420 9.35 -0.83 -6.36
N THR A 421 9.96 0.35 -6.27
CA THR A 421 11.10 0.92 -6.96
C THR A 421 12.37 0.07 -6.99
N CYS A 422 13.32 0.48 -7.83
CA CYS A 422 14.64 -0.11 -7.96
C CYS A 422 15.45 -0.27 -6.67
N GLU A 423 15.02 0.32 -5.56
CA GLU A 423 15.63 0.09 -4.24
C GLU A 423 15.53 -1.38 -3.79
N GLU A 424 14.42 -2.08 -4.03
CA GLU A 424 14.35 -3.53 -3.73
C GLU A 424 15.26 -4.35 -4.66
N ARG A 425 15.53 -3.84 -5.87
CA ARG A 425 16.30 -4.55 -6.91
C ARG A 425 17.81 -4.34 -6.76
N LEU A 426 18.23 -3.19 -6.24
CA LEU A 426 19.63 -2.87 -5.93
C LEU A 426 20.15 -3.56 -4.67
N LEU A 427 19.26 -3.89 -3.71
CA LEU A 427 19.65 -4.59 -2.48
C LEU A 427 19.88 -6.10 -2.67
N ASP A 428 19.37 -6.66 -3.77
CA ASP A 428 19.52 -8.08 -4.14
C ASP A 428 20.69 -8.35 -5.10
N LEU A 429 21.31 -7.32 -5.71
CA LEU A 429 22.44 -7.44 -6.65
C LEU A 429 23.74 -7.87 -5.95
#